data_AF-R7R126-F1
#
_entry.id   AF-R7R126-F1
#
_cell.length_a   1.000
_cell.length_b   1.000
_cell.length_c   1.000
_cell.angle_alpha   90.00
_cell.angle_beta   90.00
_cell.angle_gamma   90.00
#
_symmetry.space_group_name_H-M   'P 1'
#
loop_
_entity.id
_entity.type
_entity.pdbx_description
1 polymer ?
#
loop_
_entity_poly.entity_id
_entity_poly.type
_entity_poly.pdbx_seq_one_letter_code
_entity_poly.pdbx_strand_id
1 'polypeptide(L)'
;MGKIEGVRIKNFGPLKDIVMGKTLSNQKDAARSIQTAAPQPYLNRTGSNINNVAQYMYRENAKEFGKVLNEIQTKLPDIDKIEPVKFENGQMMLKFWEHGFKKAFYSPKMSDGTLKLFAYYLLLHERNPRQLVFIEEPENGLYHQYLRALADEMVKNVGTGFSKQLFVTTHSPFL
;
A
#
# COMPACT_ATOMS: atom_id res chain seq x y z
N MET A 1 22.71 11.59 16.29
CA MET A 1 23.86 10.72 16.62
C MET A 1 23.47 9.30 16.26
N GLY A 2 24.05 8.77 15.17
CA GLY A 2 23.62 7.50 14.59
C GLY A 2 24.11 6.32 15.40
N LYS A 3 23.22 5.37 15.68
CA LYS A 3 23.57 4.02 16.11
C LYS A 3 23.14 3.08 14.99
N ILE A 4 24.09 2.68 14.14
CA ILE A 4 23.91 1.57 13.22
C ILE A 4 24.39 0.33 13.99
N GLU A 5 23.47 -0.52 14.39
CA GLU A 5 23.80 -1.86 14.88
C GLU A 5 23.25 -2.87 13.87
N GLY A 6 24.06 -3.17 12.85
CA GLY A 6 23.82 -4.24 11.91
C GLY A 6 25.02 -5.18 11.89
N VAL A 7 24.80 -6.42 12.34
CA VAL A 7 25.72 -7.55 12.13
C VAL A 7 24.88 -8.77 11.77
N ARG A 8 25.22 -9.46 10.65
CA ARG A 8 25.64 -10.88 10.66
C ARG A 8 25.98 -11.45 9.27
N ILE A 9 27.25 -11.83 9.18
CA ILE A 9 27.91 -13.06 8.70
C ILE A 9 27.07 -14.15 7.99
N LYS A 10 27.56 -14.56 6.81
CA LYS A 10 27.15 -15.71 5.97
C LYS A 10 27.55 -17.06 6.57
N ASN A 11 26.73 -18.13 6.43
CA ASN A 11 27.10 -19.39 5.70
C ASN A 11 26.22 -20.68 5.91
N PHE A 12 26.08 -21.44 4.79
CA PHE A 12 25.78 -22.88 4.51
C PHE A 12 24.42 -23.57 4.85
N GLY A 13 23.86 -24.27 3.85
CA GLY A 13 22.99 -25.46 4.01
C GLY A 13 21.47 -25.29 3.78
N PRO A 14 20.71 -26.41 3.75
CA PRO A 14 19.30 -26.45 3.38
C PRO A 14 18.43 -26.13 4.61
N LEU A 15 18.27 -24.85 4.91
CA LEU A 15 17.31 -24.39 5.91
C LEU A 15 16.26 -23.52 5.21
N LYS A 16 15.10 -24.13 4.97
CA LYS A 16 13.85 -23.44 4.69
C LYS A 16 13.40 -22.69 5.94
N ASP A 17 12.84 -21.50 5.71
CA ASP A 17 12.02 -20.71 6.62
C ASP A 17 12.66 -20.29 7.96
N ILE A 18 13.36 -19.15 7.95
CA ILE A 18 13.53 -18.32 9.15
C ILE A 18 13.23 -16.86 8.81
N VAL A 19 12.07 -16.38 9.28
CA VAL A 19 11.65 -14.98 9.23
C VAL A 19 11.74 -14.39 10.64
N MET A 20 12.65 -13.45 10.88
CA MET A 20 12.68 -12.70 12.15
C MET A 20 11.87 -11.41 12.04
N GLY A 21 10.54 -11.54 12.18
CA GLY A 21 9.56 -10.45 12.25
C GLY A 21 8.46 -10.55 11.18
N LYS A 22 7.19 -10.25 11.53
CA LYS A 22 6.08 -10.35 10.55
C LYS A 22 6.14 -9.23 9.52
N THR A 23 6.18 -9.61 8.25
CA THR A 23 6.28 -8.76 7.06
C THR A 23 4.89 -8.39 6.54
N LEU A 24 4.77 -7.26 5.82
CA LEU A 24 3.50 -6.78 5.22
C LEU A 24 2.86 -7.81 4.27
N SER A 25 3.65 -8.75 3.75
CA SER A 25 3.26 -9.70 2.71
C SER A 25 2.32 -10.81 3.20
N ASN A 26 2.24 -11.09 4.51
CA ASN A 26 1.44 -12.19 5.04
C ASN A 26 0.08 -11.71 5.60
N GLN A 27 -0.83 -11.33 4.70
CA GLN A 27 -2.17 -10.83 5.05
C GLN A 27 -3.24 -11.63 4.31
N LYS A 28 -3.94 -12.53 5.01
CA LYS A 28 -5.22 -13.07 4.51
C LYS A 28 -6.46 -12.43 5.14
N ASP A 29 -6.36 -11.70 6.25
CA ASP A 29 -7.57 -11.19 6.95
C ASP A 29 -7.42 -9.84 7.66
N ALA A 30 -6.23 -9.24 7.72
CA ALA A 30 -5.99 -8.09 8.60
C ALA A 30 -6.64 -6.79 8.11
N ALA A 31 -6.82 -6.60 6.80
CA ALA A 31 -7.37 -5.36 6.23
C ALA A 31 -8.85 -5.11 6.56
N ARG A 32 -9.55 -6.09 7.15
CA ARG A 32 -10.99 -6.07 7.42
C ARG A 32 -11.38 -5.71 8.86
N SER A 33 -10.41 -5.47 9.75
CA SER A 33 -10.70 -5.10 11.15
C SER A 33 -11.35 -3.70 11.26
N ILE A 34 -12.29 -3.53 12.18
CA ILE A 34 -12.93 -2.23 12.48
C ILE A 34 -11.85 -1.26 12.98
N GLN A 35 -11.60 -0.21 12.19
CA GLN A 35 -10.58 0.80 12.44
C GLN A 35 -11.05 1.81 13.51
N THR A 36 -10.18 2.23 14.41
CA THR A 36 -10.39 3.42 15.23
C THR A 36 -10.57 4.64 14.31
N ALA A 37 -11.56 5.50 14.58
CA ALA A 37 -12.03 6.52 13.63
C ALA A 37 -11.05 7.69 13.35
N ALA A 38 -9.84 7.67 13.91
CA ALA A 38 -8.89 8.77 13.79
C ALA A 38 -8.08 8.66 12.48
N PRO A 39 -7.90 9.76 11.73
CA PRO A 39 -6.95 9.81 10.61
C PRO A 39 -5.54 9.40 11.07
N GLN A 40 -4.82 8.68 10.22
CA GLN A 40 -3.44 8.25 10.50
C GLN A 40 -2.56 8.61 9.31
N PRO A 41 -1.38 9.23 9.51
CA PRO A 41 -0.50 9.65 8.40
C PRO A 41 0.14 8.49 7.63
N TYR A 42 0.15 7.31 8.24
CA TYR A 42 1.00 6.20 7.82
C TYR A 42 0.23 4.88 7.86
N LEU A 43 0.42 4.05 6.84
CA LEU A 43 -0.06 2.66 6.90
C LEU A 43 0.62 1.92 8.06
N ASN A 44 -0.17 1.13 8.78
CA ASN A 44 0.35 0.19 9.76
C ASN A 44 0.96 -1.03 9.06
N ARG A 45 1.64 -1.87 9.83
CA ARG A 45 2.33 -3.07 9.34
C ARG A 45 1.43 -4.10 8.65
N THR A 46 0.12 -3.97 8.77
CA THR A 46 -0.88 -4.88 8.21
C THR A 46 -1.75 -4.22 7.15
N GLY A 47 -1.47 -2.97 6.76
CA GLY A 47 -2.32 -2.18 5.86
C GLY A 47 -3.77 -1.99 6.35
N SER A 48 -4.08 -2.37 7.59
CA SER A 48 -5.46 -2.48 8.06
C SER A 48 -6.10 -1.17 8.41
N ASN A 49 -5.34 -0.08 8.37
CA ASN A 49 -5.77 1.30 8.56
C ASN A 49 -5.87 2.07 7.24
N ILE A 50 -6.03 1.39 6.11
CA ILE A 50 -6.12 2.00 4.76
C ILE A 50 -7.14 3.15 4.67
N ASN A 51 -8.30 3.01 5.33
CA ASN A 51 -9.32 4.06 5.32
C ASN A 51 -8.90 5.25 6.20
N ASN A 52 -8.21 5.03 7.32
CA ASN A 52 -7.65 6.11 8.13
C ASN A 52 -6.56 6.90 7.39
N VAL A 53 -5.75 6.23 6.57
CA VAL A 53 -4.70 6.87 5.77
C VAL A 53 -5.30 7.65 4.61
N ALA A 54 -6.24 7.05 3.87
CA ALA A 54 -7.02 7.77 2.88
C ALA A 54 -7.71 9.00 3.49
N GLN A 55 -8.24 8.86 4.72
CA GLN A 55 -8.85 9.97 5.43
C GLN A 55 -7.85 11.08 5.75
N TYR A 56 -6.66 10.72 6.19
CA TYR A 56 -5.60 11.68 6.46
C TYR A 56 -5.20 12.42 5.18
N MET A 57 -4.92 11.71 4.08
CA MET A 57 -4.51 12.33 2.81
C MET A 57 -5.58 13.26 2.25
N TYR A 58 -6.86 12.87 2.34
CA TYR A 58 -7.97 13.73 1.92
C TYR A 58 -8.10 14.99 2.78
N ARG A 59 -7.95 14.87 4.11
CA ARG A 59 -8.02 16.04 5.02
C ARG A 59 -6.83 17.00 4.82
N GLU A 60 -5.65 16.45 4.56
CA GLU A 60 -4.43 17.23 4.31
C GLU A 60 -4.51 18.02 3.01
N ASN A 61 -4.90 17.36 1.92
CA ASN A 61 -5.07 17.99 0.61
C ASN A 61 -5.96 17.14 -0.30
N ALA A 62 -7.27 17.42 -0.27
CA ALA A 62 -8.26 16.68 -1.07
C ALA A 62 -7.97 16.72 -2.59
N LYS A 63 -7.43 17.83 -3.09
CA LYS A 63 -7.09 17.97 -4.52
C LYS A 63 -5.95 17.06 -4.92
N GLU A 64 -4.89 17.02 -4.11
CA GLU A 64 -3.74 16.15 -4.37
C GLU A 64 -4.12 14.68 -4.19
N PHE A 65 -4.89 14.36 -3.16
CA PHE A 65 -5.38 13.00 -2.96
C PHE A 65 -6.26 12.53 -4.13
N GLY A 66 -7.08 13.42 -4.70
CA GLY A 66 -7.85 13.11 -5.90
C GLY A 66 -6.97 12.72 -7.10
N LYS A 67 -5.78 13.32 -7.26
CA LYS A 67 -4.82 12.89 -8.29
C LYS A 67 -4.26 11.51 -8.02
N VAL A 68 -3.91 11.21 -6.77
CA VAL A 68 -3.45 9.88 -6.35
C VAL A 68 -4.53 8.83 -6.64
N LEU A 69 -5.79 9.11 -6.32
CA LEU A 69 -6.91 8.21 -6.63
C LEU A 69 -7.06 7.95 -8.13
N ASN A 70 -6.97 9.00 -8.95
CA ASN A 70 -7.02 8.87 -10.41
C ASN A 70 -5.84 8.05 -10.95
N GLU A 71 -4.64 8.27 -10.40
CA GLU A 71 -3.45 7.51 -10.78
C GLU A 71 -3.61 6.03 -10.47
N ILE A 72 -4.06 5.68 -9.25
CA ILE A 72 -4.35 4.30 -8.86
C ILE A 72 -5.41 3.68 -9.76
N GLN A 73 -6.46 4.44 -10.08
CA GLN A 73 -7.52 3.99 -10.99
C GLN A 73 -6.95 3.57 -12.35
N THR A 74 -5.98 4.32 -12.92
CA THR A 74 -5.37 3.93 -14.20
C THR A 74 -4.64 2.58 -14.17
N LYS A 75 -4.35 2.05 -12.98
CA LYS A 75 -3.66 0.75 -12.79
C LYS A 75 -4.61 -0.40 -12.53
N LEU A 76 -5.87 -0.11 -12.26
CA LEU A 76 -6.92 -1.07 -11.93
C LEU A 76 -7.92 -1.13 -13.10
N PRO A 77 -7.74 -2.05 -14.07
CA PRO A 77 -8.51 -2.08 -15.31
C PRO A 77 -10.01 -2.29 -15.07
N ASP A 78 -10.37 -2.97 -13.98
CA ASP A 78 -11.76 -3.26 -13.62
C ASP A 78 -12.43 -2.14 -12.82
N ILE A 79 -11.73 -1.03 -12.55
CA ILE A 79 -12.21 0.06 -11.68
C ILE A 79 -12.46 1.33 -12.50
N ASP A 80 -13.73 1.70 -12.62
CA ASP A 80 -14.21 2.88 -13.33
C ASP A 80 -14.06 4.17 -12.51
N LYS A 81 -14.02 4.08 -11.17
CA LYS A 81 -13.86 5.25 -10.28
C LYS A 81 -13.54 4.85 -8.85
N ILE A 82 -12.73 5.66 -8.16
CA ILE A 82 -12.49 5.54 -6.72
C ILE A 82 -12.85 6.87 -6.05
N GLU A 83 -13.68 6.84 -5.00
CA GLU A 83 -14.16 8.03 -4.30
C GLU A 83 -14.04 7.89 -2.78
N PRO A 84 -13.54 8.92 -2.08
CA PRO A 84 -13.66 8.98 -0.63
C PRO A 84 -15.08 9.40 -0.23
N VAL A 85 -15.71 8.62 0.63
CA VAL A 85 -17.05 8.90 1.17
C VAL A 85 -16.94 9.13 2.68
N LYS A 86 -17.39 10.30 3.14
CA LYS A 86 -17.48 10.64 4.55
C LYS A 86 -18.86 10.25 5.09
N PHE A 87 -18.88 9.48 6.17
CA PHE A 87 -20.08 9.14 6.91
C PHE A 87 -20.39 10.18 7.98
N GLU A 88 -21.64 10.18 8.47
CA GLU A 88 -22.12 11.10 9.50
C GLU A 88 -21.33 10.98 10.81
N ASN A 89 -20.89 9.77 11.15
CA ASN A 89 -20.04 9.50 12.32
C ASN A 89 -18.59 10.01 12.18
N GLY A 90 -18.27 10.71 11.08
CA GLY A 90 -16.96 11.28 10.82
C GLY A 90 -15.93 10.30 10.24
N GLN A 91 -16.27 9.01 10.09
CA GLN A 91 -15.42 8.05 9.40
C GLN A 91 -15.41 8.34 7.89
N MET A 92 -14.31 8.00 7.24
CA MET A 92 -14.24 7.95 5.79
C MET A 92 -14.07 6.49 5.35
N MET A 93 -14.70 6.12 4.24
CA MET A 93 -14.33 4.92 3.51
C MET A 93 -14.12 5.22 2.04
N LEU A 94 -13.34 4.37 1.39
CA LEU A 94 -13.19 4.38 -0.05
C LEU A 94 -14.34 3.58 -0.68
N LYS A 95 -14.91 4.14 -1.75
CA LYS A 95 -15.96 3.57 -2.58
C LYS A 95 -15.40 3.36 -3.98
N PHE A 96 -15.57 2.16 -4.52
CA PHE A 96 -15.02 1.71 -5.79
C PHE A 96 -16.16 1.37 -6.74
N TRP A 97 -16.15 1.96 -7.91
CA TRP A 97 -17.06 1.63 -9.00
C TRP A 97 -16.35 0.63 -9.90
N GLU A 98 -16.88 -0.60 -9.96
CA GLU A 98 -16.32 -1.68 -10.78
C GLU A 98 -17.08 -1.80 -12.11
N HIS A 99 -16.32 -2.07 -13.17
CA HIS A 99 -16.86 -2.27 -14.50
C HIS A 99 -17.88 -3.41 -14.51
N GLY A 100 -19.04 -3.19 -15.14
CA GLY A 100 -20.10 -4.19 -15.22
C GLY A 100 -21.01 -4.30 -13.98
N PHE A 101 -20.73 -3.55 -12.91
CA PHE A 101 -21.59 -3.52 -11.72
C PHE A 101 -22.44 -2.24 -11.63
N LYS A 102 -23.73 -2.40 -11.30
CA LYS A 102 -24.65 -1.26 -11.12
C LYS A 102 -24.45 -0.50 -9.81
N LYS A 103 -23.80 -1.12 -8.82
CA LYS A 103 -23.56 -0.55 -7.48
C LYS A 103 -22.08 -0.61 -7.18
N ALA A 104 -21.58 0.47 -6.60
CA ALA A 104 -20.23 0.53 -6.09
C ALA A 104 -20.04 -0.29 -4.81
N PHE A 105 -18.80 -0.67 -4.55
CA PHE A 105 -18.38 -1.42 -3.37
C PHE A 105 -17.56 -0.54 -2.43
N TYR A 106 -17.68 -0.75 -1.13
CA TYR A 106 -16.79 -0.12 -0.16
C TYR A 106 -15.52 -0.95 0.02
N SER A 107 -14.43 -0.32 0.47
CA SER A 107 -13.12 -0.96 0.65
C SER A 107 -13.15 -2.37 1.27
N PRO A 108 -13.95 -2.71 2.31
CA PRO A 108 -13.93 -4.06 2.89
C PRO A 108 -14.47 -5.16 1.97
N LYS A 109 -15.17 -4.79 0.89
CA LYS A 109 -15.72 -5.73 -0.11
C LYS A 109 -14.81 -5.90 -1.33
N MET A 110 -13.71 -5.17 -1.40
CA MET A 110 -12.77 -5.26 -2.52
C MET A 110 -11.90 -6.51 -2.40
N SER A 111 -11.40 -6.98 -3.56
CA SER A 111 -10.42 -8.06 -3.59
C SER A 111 -9.14 -7.67 -2.84
N ASP A 112 -8.46 -8.65 -2.24
CA ASP A 112 -7.22 -8.41 -1.50
C ASP A 112 -6.13 -7.83 -2.41
N GLY A 113 -6.05 -8.26 -3.67
CA GLY A 113 -5.12 -7.72 -4.66
C GLY A 113 -5.37 -6.23 -4.97
N THR A 114 -6.64 -5.82 -5.06
CA THR A 114 -7.02 -4.42 -5.26
C THR A 114 -6.61 -3.56 -4.06
N LEU A 115 -6.92 -4.00 -2.85
CA LEU A 115 -6.55 -3.27 -1.63
C LEU A 115 -5.04 -3.24 -1.41
N LYS A 116 -4.33 -4.33 -1.73
CA LYS A 116 -2.87 -4.40 -1.62
C LYS A 116 -2.20 -3.43 -2.59
N LEU A 117 -2.63 -3.40 -3.86
CA LEU A 117 -2.12 -2.42 -4.83
C LEU A 117 -2.39 -0.99 -4.35
N PHE A 118 -3.63 -0.71 -3.92
CA PHE A 118 -4.00 0.59 -3.38
C PHE A 118 -3.12 0.99 -2.19
N ALA A 119 -2.86 0.06 -1.26
CA ALA A 119 -1.98 0.29 -0.11
C ALA A 119 -0.54 0.63 -0.54
N TYR A 120 0.02 -0.04 -1.55
CA TYR A 120 1.34 0.33 -2.07
C TYR A 120 1.36 1.76 -2.61
N TYR A 121 0.35 2.16 -3.36
CA TYR A 121 0.28 3.54 -3.85
C TYR A 121 0.13 4.55 -2.70
N LEU A 122 -0.70 4.28 -1.69
CA LEU A 122 -0.76 5.17 -0.52
C LEU A 122 0.61 5.32 0.17
N LEU A 123 1.36 4.22 0.32
CA LEU A 123 2.72 4.22 0.88
C LEU A 123 3.70 5.04 0.04
N LEU A 124 3.59 4.97 -1.29
CA LEU A 124 4.47 5.69 -2.20
C LEU A 124 4.16 7.20 -2.21
N HIS A 125 2.89 7.58 -2.19
CA HIS A 125 2.43 8.98 -2.24
C HIS A 125 2.25 9.66 -0.87
N GLU A 126 2.92 9.19 0.18
CA GLU A 126 2.90 9.85 1.49
C GLU A 126 3.46 11.28 1.40
N ARG A 127 2.70 12.26 1.91
CA ARG A 127 3.12 13.68 1.92
C ARG A 127 4.46 13.88 2.61
N ASN A 128 4.65 13.22 3.75
CA ASN A 128 5.91 13.19 4.48
C ASN A 128 6.47 11.77 4.35
N PRO A 129 7.25 11.46 3.31
CA PRO A 129 7.66 10.10 3.03
C PRO A 129 8.58 9.55 4.12
N ARG A 130 8.43 8.25 4.42
CA ARG A 130 9.43 7.54 5.21
C ARG A 130 10.77 7.53 4.46
N GLN A 131 11.86 7.81 5.19
CA GLN A 131 13.21 7.81 4.62
C GLN A 131 13.68 6.42 4.17
N LEU A 132 13.17 5.36 4.81
CA LEU A 132 13.56 3.98 4.54
C LEU A 132 12.32 3.09 4.54
N VAL A 133 12.13 2.35 3.46
CA VAL A 133 11.00 1.44 3.26
C VAL A 133 11.53 0.09 2.77
N PHE A 134 11.08 -0.98 3.42
CA PHE A 134 11.33 -2.36 3.01
C PHE A 134 10.02 -2.98 2.54
N ILE A 135 10.01 -3.57 1.34
CA ILE A 135 8.86 -4.27 0.78
C ILE A 135 9.31 -5.67 0.39
N GLU A 136 8.72 -6.68 1.03
CA GLU A 136 9.03 -8.06 0.71
C GLU A 136 7.95 -8.67 -0.17
N GLU A 137 8.39 -9.37 -1.23
CA GLU A 137 7.57 -10.11 -2.18
C GLU A 137 6.28 -9.34 -2.55
N PRO A 138 6.38 -8.11 -3.08
CA PRO A 138 5.20 -7.32 -3.38
C PRO A 138 4.27 -7.98 -4.39
N GLU A 139 4.78 -8.89 -5.21
CA GLU A 139 3.99 -9.70 -6.14
C GLU A 139 3.01 -10.65 -5.44
N ASN A 140 3.26 -11.02 -4.19
CA ASN A 140 2.45 -12.01 -3.49
C ASN A 140 1.02 -11.47 -3.31
N GLY A 141 0.03 -12.17 -3.88
CA GLY A 141 -1.37 -11.76 -3.82
C GLY A 141 -1.74 -10.55 -4.70
N LEU A 142 -0.83 -10.09 -5.57
CA LEU A 142 -1.14 -9.16 -6.66
C LEU A 142 -1.36 -9.92 -7.96
N TYR A 143 -2.26 -9.42 -8.81
CA TYR A 143 -2.35 -9.90 -10.18
C TYR A 143 -1.12 -9.47 -10.96
N HIS A 144 -0.53 -10.38 -11.74
CA HIS A 144 0.72 -10.17 -12.48
C HIS A 144 0.71 -8.90 -13.35
N GLN A 145 -0.46 -8.53 -13.88
CA GLN A 145 -0.63 -7.32 -14.70
C GLN A 145 -0.29 -6.01 -13.98
N TYR A 146 -0.30 -5.99 -12.64
CA TYR A 146 0.01 -4.80 -11.84
C TYR A 146 1.50 -4.61 -11.55
N LEU A 147 2.31 -5.68 -11.67
CA LEU A 147 3.68 -5.69 -11.15
C LEU A 147 4.57 -4.67 -11.85
N ARG A 148 4.52 -4.60 -13.18
CA ARG A 148 5.32 -3.64 -13.94
C ARG A 148 4.97 -2.20 -13.57
N ALA A 149 3.69 -1.86 -13.52
CA ALA A 149 3.26 -0.52 -13.15
C ALA A 149 3.65 -0.15 -11.70
N LEU A 150 3.60 -1.13 -10.80
CA LEU A 150 4.05 -0.97 -9.43
C LEU A 150 5.57 -0.75 -9.34
N ALA A 151 6.36 -1.52 -10.09
CA ALA A 151 7.81 -1.36 -10.16
C ALA A 151 8.20 0.04 -10.71
N ASP A 152 7.56 0.46 -11.79
CA ASP A 152 7.76 1.80 -12.36
C ASP A 152 7.45 2.88 -11.33
N GLU A 153 6.37 2.71 -10.56
CA GLU A 153 5.98 3.67 -9.53
C GLU A 153 6.94 3.68 -8.34
N MET A 154 7.43 2.50 -7.92
CA MET A 154 8.46 2.38 -6.90
C MET A 154 9.72 3.15 -7.30
N VAL A 155 10.19 3.00 -8.54
CA VAL A 155 11.38 3.70 -9.05
C VAL A 155 11.20 5.22 -9.04
N LYS A 156 10.05 5.73 -9.51
CA LYS A 156 9.77 7.18 -9.50
C LYS A 156 9.76 7.79 -8.09
N ASN A 157 9.40 6.98 -7.10
CA ASN A 157 9.27 7.43 -5.72
C ASN A 157 10.57 7.32 -4.90
N VAL A 158 11.62 6.70 -5.45
CA VAL A 158 12.97 6.80 -4.89
C VAL A 158 13.52 8.17 -5.24
N GLY A 159 13.61 9.05 -4.24
CA GLY A 159 14.17 10.38 -4.49
C GLY A 159 15.69 10.37 -4.56
N THR A 160 16.27 11.48 -5.02
CA THR A 160 17.72 11.64 -5.08
C THR A 160 18.29 11.98 -3.69
N GLY A 161 19.28 11.23 -3.20
CA GLY A 161 19.92 11.49 -1.90
C GLY A 161 19.22 10.84 -0.71
N PHE A 162 19.05 11.58 0.40
CA PHE A 162 18.50 11.06 1.67
C PHE A 162 16.96 11.12 1.79
N SER A 163 16.23 11.32 0.68
CA SER A 163 14.78 11.60 0.73
C SER A 163 13.91 10.35 0.94
N LYS A 164 14.15 9.26 0.20
CA LYS A 164 13.47 7.96 0.36
C LYS A 164 14.33 6.86 -0.25
N GLN A 165 14.66 5.84 0.53
CA GLN A 165 15.30 4.60 0.09
C GLN A 165 14.28 3.46 0.14
N LEU A 166 14.23 2.68 -0.94
CA LEU A 166 13.32 1.56 -1.07
C LEU A 166 14.11 0.27 -1.31
N PHE A 167 13.92 -0.71 -0.44
CA PHE A 167 14.49 -2.04 -0.56
C PHE A 167 13.36 -3.02 -0.87
N VAL A 168 13.47 -3.72 -1.99
CA VAL A 168 12.46 -4.66 -2.44
C VAL A 168 13.09 -6.05 -2.58
N THR A 169 12.45 -7.06 -2.01
CA THR A 169 12.77 -8.46 -2.31
C THR A 169 11.67 -9.03 -3.20
N THR A 170 12.04 -9.79 -4.23
CA THR A 170 11.09 -10.34 -5.18
C THR A 170 11.65 -11.62 -5.80
N HIS A 171 10.74 -12.54 -6.13
CA HIS A 171 10.98 -13.71 -6.96
C HIS A 171 10.41 -13.52 -8.37
N SER A 172 9.65 -12.45 -8.61
CA SER A 172 9.04 -12.14 -9.89
C SER A 172 10.08 -11.54 -10.85
N PRO A 173 10.22 -12.07 -12.08
CA PRO A 173 11.05 -11.43 -13.11
C PRO A 173 10.39 -10.17 -13.72
N PHE A 174 9.15 -9.85 -13.32
CA PHE A 174 8.38 -8.71 -13.83
C PHE A 174 8.41 -7.48 -12.92
N LEU A 175 9.09 -7.58 -11.78
CA LEU A 175 9.30 -6.51 -10.82
C LEU A 175 10.79 -6.11 -10.83
#